data_AF-A0A7Y4LYP9-F1
#
_entry.id   AF-A0A7Y4LYP9-F1
#
_cell.length_a   1.000
_cell.length_b   1.000
_cell.length_c   1.000
_cell.angle_alpha   90.00
_cell.angle_beta   90.00
_cell.angle_gamma   90.00
#
_symmetry.space_group_name_H-M   'P 1'
#
loop_
_entity.id
_entity.type
_entity.pdbx_description
1 polymer ?
#
loop_
_entity_poly.entity_id
_entity_poly.type
_entity_poly.pdbx_seq_one_letter_code
_entity_poly.pdbx_strand_id
1 'polypeptide(L)' 'MNLDQGGDSEARFAEYVAGLGSVIGHVERTRPLRDYCMGLMLPGERKSVEPMAARTAPARTAAQHQSLLHF' A
#
# COMPACT_ATOMS: atom_id res chain seq x y z
N MET A 1 14.90 14.33 18.67
CA MET A 1 14.27 13.81 17.45
C MET A 1 13.02 13.08 17.89
N ASN A 2 11.84 13.59 17.53
CA ASN A 2 10.57 13.21 18.16
C ASN A 2 10.11 11.84 17.63
N LEU A 3 10.19 10.80 18.46
CA LEU A 3 9.72 9.45 18.15
C LEU A 3 8.18 9.32 18.18
N ASP A 4 7.47 10.41 18.51
CA ASP A 4 6.01 10.49 18.58
C ASP A 4 5.34 10.62 17.19
N GLN A 5 6.09 10.92 16.12
CA GLN A 5 5.55 11.10 14.77
C GLN A 5 5.21 9.79 14.04
N GLY A 6 5.72 8.65 14.52
CA GLY A 6 5.50 7.35 13.88
C GLY A 6 4.05 6.87 13.99
N GLY A 7 3.46 7.02 15.17
CA GLY A 7 2.05 6.69 15.42
C GLY A 7 1.08 7.61 14.68
N ASP A 8 1.42 8.90 14.58
CA ASP A 8 0.63 9.87 13.80
C ASP A 8 0.69 9.57 12.29
N SER A 9 1.86 9.21 11.77
CA SER A 9 2.01 8.91 10.33
C SER A 9 1.25 7.66 9.89
N GLU A 10 1.26 6.59 10.70
CA GLU A 10 0.50 5.37 10.39
C GLU A 10 -1.01 5.62 10.46
N ALA A 11 -1.49 6.36 11.48
CA ALA A 11 -2.90 6.72 11.60
C ALA A 11 -3.37 7.58 10.42
N ARG A 12 -2.60 8.60 10.04
CA ARG A 12 -2.89 9.45 8.87
C ARG A 12 -2.90 8.66 7.56
N PHE A 13 -1.97 7.72 7.40
CA PHE A 13 -1.95 6.84 6.23
C PHE A 13 -3.18 5.93 6.19
N ALA A 14 -3.57 5.35 7.33
CA ALA A 14 -4.76 4.52 7.44
C ALA A 14 -6.04 5.31 7.12
N GLU A 15 -6.17 6.53 7.64
CA GLU A 15 -7.31 7.42 7.36
C GLU A 15 -7.38 7.79 5.86
N TYR A 16 -6.23 8.13 5.26
CA TYR A 16 -6.15 8.42 3.83
C TYR A 16 -6.60 7.23 2.96
N VAL A 17 -6.10 6.03 3.24
CA VAL A 17 -6.48 4.82 2.50
C VAL A 17 -7.95 4.44 2.74
N ALA A 18 -8.47 4.63 3.96
CA ALA A 18 -9.88 4.43 4.26
C ALA A 18 -10.78 5.40 3.48
N GLY A 19 -10.38 6.66 3.36
CA GLY A 19 -11.03 7.67 2.52
C GLY A 19 -11.11 7.23 1.06
N LEU A 20 -9.99 6.82 0.46
CA LEU A 20 -9.97 6.30 -0.91
C LEU A 20 -10.81 5.02 -1.08
N GLY A 21 -10.72 4.10 -0.12
CA GLY A 21 -11.48 2.85 -0.12
C GLY A 21 -13.00 3.07 -0.10
N SER A 22 -13.46 4.14 0.57
CA SER A 22 -14.89 4.49 0.60
C SER A 22 -15.44 4.91 -0.76
N VAL A 23 -14.59 5.45 -1.65
CA VAL A 23 -14.98 5.92 -2.99
C VAL A 23 -14.84 4.82 -4.04
N ILE A 24 -13.81 3.98 -3.95
CA ILE A 24 -13.53 2.93 -4.95
C ILE A 24 -14.59 1.82 -4.92
N GLY A 25 -15.24 1.61 -3.77
CA GLY A 25 -16.26 0.59 -3.59
C GLY A 25 -15.65 -0.82 -3.53
N HIS A 26 -16.23 -1.68 -2.68
CA HIS A 26 -15.77 -3.03 -2.33
C HIS A 26 -14.63 -3.10 -1.29
N VAL A 27 -14.98 -3.67 -0.12
CA VAL A 27 -14.09 -3.91 1.01
C VAL A 27 -12.89 -4.80 0.64
N GLU A 28 -13.09 -5.75 -0.29
CA GLU A 28 -12.03 -6.64 -0.78
C GLU A 28 -10.89 -5.89 -1.49
N ARG A 29 -11.17 -4.70 -2.03
CA ARG A 29 -10.18 -3.88 -2.76
C ARG A 29 -9.36 -2.98 -1.84
N THR A 30 -9.78 -2.82 -0.58
CA THR A 30 -9.11 -1.94 0.38
C THR A 30 -7.70 -2.43 0.72
N ARG A 31 -7.49 -3.74 0.83
CA ARG A 31 -6.16 -4.30 1.14
C ARG A 31 -5.17 -4.11 -0.02
N PRO A 32 -5.48 -4.51 -1.27
CA PRO A 32 -4.60 -4.22 -2.39
C PRO A 32 -4.34 -2.73 -2.62
N LEU A 33 -5.34 -1.86 -2.42
CA LEU A 33 -5.19 -0.41 -2.48
C LEU A 33 -4.18 0.08 -1.43
N ARG A 34 -4.29 -0.39 -0.18
CA ARG A 34 -3.33 -0.10 0.88
C ARG A 34 -1.91 -0.51 0.48
N ASP A 35 -1.75 -1.73 -0.04
CA ASP A 35 -0.45 -2.26 -0.44
C ASP A 35 0.14 -1.49 -1.62
N TYR A 36 -0.71 -1.01 -2.54
CA TYR A 36 -0.31 -0.13 -3.65
C TYR A 36 0.20 1.21 -3.13
N CYS A 37 -0.58 1.90 -2.29
CA CYS A 37 -0.18 3.17 -1.69
C CYS A 37 1.11 3.01 -0.86
N MET A 38 1.23 1.92 -0.09
CA MET A 38 2.45 1.61 0.66
C MET A 38 3.65 1.42 -0.28
N GLY A 39 3.52 0.61 -1.32
CA GLY A 39 4.60 0.37 -2.28
C GLY A 39 5.08 1.66 -2.97
N LEU A 40 4.18 2.62 -3.20
CA LEU A 40 4.54 3.94 -3.72
C LEU A 40 5.31 4.80 -2.72
N MET A 41 5.11 4.64 -1.42
CA MET A 41 5.81 5.40 -0.38
C MET A 41 7.16 4.80 -0.01
N LEU A 42 7.34 3.49 -0.21
CA LEU A 42 8.58 2.81 0.10
C LEU A 42 9.77 3.32 -0.79
N PRO A 43 11.00 3.44 -0.23
CA PRO A 43 12.13 4.09 -0.91
C PRO A 43 12.62 3.34 -2.16
N GLY A 44 12.88 4.00 -3.29
CA GLY A 44 13.42 3.34 -4.47
C GLY A 44 13.15 4.11 -5.77
N GLU A 45 13.97 3.82 -6.78
CA GLU A 45 13.96 4.55 -8.06
C GLU A 45 12.77 4.19 -8.96
N ARG A 46 12.33 2.93 -8.94
CA ARG A 46 11.22 2.43 -9.76
C ARG A 46 9.91 2.37 -8.98
N LYS A 47 8.93 3.17 -9.40
CA LYS A 47 7.53 3.17 -8.90
C LYS A 47 6.62 2.32 -9.81
N SER A 48 7.01 1.08 -10.08
CA SER A 48 6.22 0.13 -10.86
C SER A 48 5.74 -1.05 -10.01
N VAL A 49 4.70 -1.75 -10.47
CA VAL A 49 4.01 -2.79 -9.67
C VAL A 49 4.89 -4.01 -9.37
N GLU A 50 5.77 -4.39 -10.29
CA GLU A 50 6.72 -5.50 -10.11
C GLU A 50 7.67 -5.29 -8.91
N PRO A 51 8.48 -4.21 -8.84
CA PRO A 51 9.33 -3.95 -7.67
C PRO A 51 8.53 -3.63 -6.41
N MET A 52 7.32 -3.08 -6.52
CA MET A 52 6.46 -2.89 -5.35
C MET A 52 6.03 -4.23 -4.75
N ALA A 53 5.58 -5.18 -5.58
CA ALA A 53 5.18 -6.52 -5.14
C ALA A 53 6.32 -7.29 -4.46
N ALA A 54 7.54 -7.17 -5.00
CA ALA A 54 8.73 -7.78 -4.41
C ALA A 54 9.01 -7.27 -2.99
N ARG A 55 8.58 -6.04 -2.66
CA ARG A 55 8.89 -5.38 -1.39
C ARG A 55 7.76 -5.50 -0.37
N THR A 56 6.51 -5.39 -0.80
CA THR A 56 5.35 -5.45 0.10
C THR A 56 4.98 -6.88 0.46
N ALA A 57 5.31 -7.87 -0.39
CA ALA A 57 5.09 -9.27 -0.08
C ALA A 57 6.12 -10.20 -0.74
N PRO A 58 7.39 -10.18 -0.30
CA PRO A 58 8.49 -10.95 -0.90
C PRO A 58 8.24 -12.46 -0.93
N ALA A 59 7.57 -13.03 0.07
CA ALA A 59 7.24 -14.46 0.11
C ALA A 59 6.15 -14.89 -0.89
N ARG A 60 5.46 -13.93 -1.52
CA ARG A 60 4.33 -14.18 -2.43
C ARG A 60 4.28 -13.15 -3.56
N THR A 61 5.44 -12.74 -4.07
CA THR A 61 5.59 -11.66 -5.04
C THR A 61 4.68 -11.81 -6.27
N ALA A 62 4.55 -13.01 -6.82
CA ALA A 62 3.68 -13.25 -7.97
C ALA A 62 2.20 -12.96 -7.66
N ALA A 63 1.69 -13.48 -6.53
CA ALA A 63 0.31 -13.23 -6.10
C ALA A 63 0.08 -11.75 -5.76
N GLN A 64 1.06 -11.11 -5.11
CA GLN A 64 1.00 -9.68 -4.82
C GLN A 64 1.01 -8.83 -6.10
N HIS A 65 1.82 -9.20 -7.09
CA HIS A 65 1.86 -8.51 -8.38
C HIS A 65 0.50 -8.54 -9.07
N GLN A 66 -0.14 -9.71 -9.11
CA GLN A 66 -1.51 -9.86 -9.64
C GLN A 66 -2.52 -9.04 -8.83
N SER A 67 -2.44 -9.11 -7.50
CA SER A 67 -3.33 -8.33 -6.62
C SER A 67 -3.21 -6.82 -6.84
N LEU A 68 -2.00 -6.31 -7.11
CA LEU A 68 -1.74 -4.89 -7.33
C LEU A 68 -2.13 -4.41 -8.74
N LEU A 69 -2.34 -5.32 -9.71
CA LEU A 69 -2.81 -4.97 -11.06
C LEU A 69 -4.34 -4.96 -11.19
N HIS A 70 -5.04 -5.67 -10.29
CA HIS A 70 -6.44 -6.05 -10.50
C HIS A 70 -7.39 -5.67 -9.37
N PHE A 71 -6.98 -4.74 -8.50
CA PHE A 71 -7.87 -4.24 -7.45
C PHE A 71 -8.76 -3.10 -7.92
#